data_AF-A0A0G4N318-F1
#
_entry.id   AF-A0A0G4N318-F1
#
_cell.length_a   1.000
_cell.length_b   1.000
_cell.length_c   1.000
_cell.angle_alpha   90.00
_cell.angle_beta   90.00
_cell.angle_gamma   90.00
#
_symmetry.space_group_name_H-M   'P 1'
#
loop_
_entity.id
_entity.type
_entity.pdbx_description
1 polymer ?
#
loop_
_entity_poly.entity_id
_entity_poly.type
_entity_poly.pdbx_seq_one_letter_code
_entity_poly.pdbx_strand_id
1 'polypeptide(L)'
;MSSPTSRRHRNRGSSDEHGIFDDAKTYYTSERHNNRAGPQWVAGTNGAYRVEGAFPTREPRCVHERSGVACSTYNLADLESPDEPSTSHGRRFLVNVQSTLDSLQEQEDTDGNMQITIEDEGPKVITLRTAGSAGHNKFDIRGTYMLSNLLQELVLAKEYGREQIILDEGRLNENPVNRLSRMVSDHFWDGLTRRIDASTVEIAAKDPKDWTDNPRPRIYVPVGAPEQYEFYLQVAKDRPEINLDVQLLPEVITPELVRGMNDKPGLLAVAMEKVKDEKTGKETLKGLPFVVPGGRFNELYGWDSYMTSLGLLVNDRVQLAKSIVLNFCFCIEHYGKILNATRSYYLCRSQPPFLTDMALRVYEKIKHEPDAKDFLRTSLLAAMKEYHSVWVAEPRLDPVTGLSRYRPEGKGVPPETEADHFVHVLEPYAAKHGMTWQEFVKAYNAEDVKEPELDEYFMHDRAVRESGHDTSYRLEKVCANLATIDLNSLLFKYETDIGRTIRNVFGDKLVIPAEFAVGPLTAGSVESSAKWSGASYVDELLKMVSGGISSTAAMGKGVTEDQFH
;
A
#
# COMPACT_ATOMS: atom_id res chain seq x y z
N MET A 1 -31.96 2.51 -37.36
CA MET A 1 -31.05 2.46 -38.51
C MET A 1 -29.67 2.08 -37.99
N SER A 2 -29.15 0.95 -38.49
CA SER A 2 -27.74 0.50 -38.48
C SER A 2 -26.94 0.51 -37.18
N SER A 3 -26.89 -0.66 -36.51
CA SER A 3 -25.73 -1.10 -35.71
C SER A 3 -24.48 -1.27 -36.58
N PRO A 4 -23.29 -1.30 -35.96
CA PRO A 4 -22.40 -2.41 -36.23
C PRO A 4 -21.80 -3.01 -34.96
N THR A 5 -22.18 -4.26 -34.72
CA THR A 5 -21.38 -5.26 -34.01
C THR A 5 -20.13 -5.58 -34.82
N SER A 6 -18.95 -5.50 -34.19
CA SER A 6 -17.70 -6.07 -34.71
C SER A 6 -17.03 -6.85 -33.58
N ARG A 7 -17.55 -8.04 -33.32
CA ARG A 7 -16.79 -9.11 -32.64
C ARG A 7 -15.77 -9.60 -33.66
N ARG A 8 -14.49 -9.27 -33.44
CA ARG A 8 -13.39 -9.90 -34.17
C ARG A 8 -13.36 -11.39 -33.82
N HIS A 9 -13.67 -12.23 -34.79
CA HIS A 9 -13.38 -13.65 -34.74
C HIS A 9 -11.87 -13.85 -34.59
N ARG A 10 -11.44 -14.43 -33.45
CA ARG A 10 -10.10 -15.00 -33.30
C ARG A 10 -10.01 -16.24 -34.18
N ASN A 11 -9.11 -16.20 -35.15
CA ASN A 11 -8.77 -17.34 -35.99
C ASN A 11 -7.96 -18.32 -35.13
N ARG A 12 -8.41 -19.58 -35.05
CA ARG A 12 -7.71 -20.66 -34.34
C ARG A 12 -6.48 -21.08 -35.16
N GLY A 13 -5.27 -20.78 -34.66
CA GLY A 13 -4.01 -21.29 -35.22
C GLY A 13 -2.79 -20.99 -34.34
N SER A 14 -2.09 -22.04 -33.91
CA SER A 14 -0.80 -22.11 -33.21
C SER A 14 -0.76 -21.72 -31.72
N SER A 15 -0.16 -22.58 -30.90
CA SER A 15 -0.17 -22.63 -29.43
C SER A 15 0.87 -21.74 -28.71
N ASP A 16 1.23 -20.59 -29.28
CA ASP A 16 2.21 -19.64 -28.69
C ASP A 16 1.64 -18.20 -28.65
N GLU A 17 0.44 -18.01 -28.07
CA GLU A 17 -0.16 -16.68 -27.84
C GLU A 17 0.41 -16.01 -26.56
N HIS A 18 1.74 -15.85 -26.44
CA HIS A 18 2.35 -15.10 -25.33
C HIS A 18 3.13 -13.89 -25.83
N GLY A 19 2.77 -12.71 -25.34
CA GLY A 19 3.41 -11.44 -25.66
C GLY A 19 4.77 -11.29 -24.98
N ILE A 20 5.69 -10.56 -25.63
CA ILE A 20 7.00 -10.23 -25.07
C ILE A 20 6.87 -9.47 -23.75
N PHE A 21 5.86 -8.62 -23.64
CA PHE A 21 5.60 -7.75 -22.48
C PHE A 21 4.45 -8.24 -21.59
N ASP A 22 4.09 -9.53 -21.68
CA ASP A 22 3.15 -10.12 -20.73
C ASP A 22 3.69 -10.00 -19.29
N ASP A 23 2.79 -10.00 -18.32
CA ASP A 23 3.14 -9.99 -16.90
C ASP A 23 4.08 -11.16 -16.55
N ALA A 24 4.89 -11.00 -15.50
CA ALA A 24 5.92 -11.97 -15.17
C ALA A 24 5.36 -13.39 -14.96
N LYS A 25 4.17 -13.51 -14.35
CA LYS A 25 3.52 -14.81 -14.14
C LYS A 25 3.20 -15.46 -15.49
N THR A 26 2.51 -14.77 -16.38
CA THR A 26 2.18 -15.28 -17.72
C THR A 26 3.44 -15.58 -18.53
N TYR A 27 4.42 -14.67 -18.51
CA TYR A 27 5.68 -14.79 -19.24
C TYR A 27 6.45 -16.05 -18.79
N TYR A 28 6.73 -16.20 -17.49
CA TYR A 28 7.57 -17.30 -16.98
C TYR A 28 6.82 -18.61 -16.77
N THR A 29 5.49 -18.64 -16.70
CA THR A 29 4.74 -19.91 -16.60
C THR A 29 4.40 -20.52 -17.97
N SER A 30 4.63 -19.79 -19.06
CA SER A 30 4.36 -20.26 -20.43
C SER A 30 5.13 -21.53 -20.83
N GLU A 31 4.55 -22.31 -21.75
CA GLU A 31 5.12 -23.60 -22.20
C GLU A 31 6.46 -23.44 -22.92
N ARG A 32 6.79 -22.25 -23.45
CA ARG A 32 8.09 -21.99 -24.11
C ARG A 32 9.30 -22.15 -23.17
N HIS A 33 9.08 -22.12 -21.85
CA HIS A 33 10.10 -22.37 -20.83
C HIS A 33 10.06 -23.82 -20.31
N ASN A 34 9.11 -24.64 -20.75
CA ASN A 34 9.01 -26.05 -20.38
C ASN A 34 9.86 -26.89 -21.34
N ASN A 35 10.74 -27.71 -20.77
CA ASN A 35 11.44 -28.78 -21.50
C ASN A 35 10.46 -29.87 -21.93
N ARG A 36 9.63 -29.61 -22.96
CA ARG A 36 9.08 -30.68 -23.79
C ARG A 36 10.05 -30.91 -24.94
N ALA A 37 10.84 -31.97 -24.81
CA ALA A 37 11.51 -32.62 -25.92
C ALA A 37 10.47 -32.97 -27.01
N GLY A 38 10.36 -32.13 -28.04
CA GLY A 38 9.77 -32.45 -29.35
C GLY A 38 10.85 -32.94 -30.33
N PRO A 39 10.52 -33.57 -31.47
CA PRO A 39 11.30 -34.65 -32.09
C PRO A 39 12.56 -34.19 -32.83
N GLN A 40 13.54 -33.71 -32.09
CA GLN A 40 14.95 -33.66 -32.49
C GLN A 40 15.89 -33.89 -31.30
N TRP A 41 15.32 -34.21 -30.14
CA TRP A 41 16.01 -34.41 -28.87
C TRP A 41 15.99 -35.89 -28.45
N VAL A 42 16.33 -36.82 -29.36
CA VAL A 42 16.69 -38.21 -28.98
C VAL A 42 17.72 -38.77 -29.95
N ALA A 43 18.98 -38.77 -29.52
CA ALA A 43 19.96 -39.81 -29.79
C ALA A 43 20.84 -39.85 -28.53
N GLY A 44 20.87 -40.87 -27.69
CA GLY A 44 20.28 -42.19 -27.65
C GLY A 44 20.79 -42.80 -26.35
N THR A 45 19.90 -43.15 -25.43
CA THR A 45 20.26 -43.86 -24.21
C THR A 45 20.42 -45.34 -24.55
N ASN A 46 21.67 -45.79 -24.69
CA ASN A 46 22.13 -47.13 -24.35
C ASN A 46 23.63 -47.23 -24.60
N GLY A 47 24.42 -47.12 -23.54
CA GLY A 47 25.86 -47.32 -23.62
C GLY A 47 26.58 -46.64 -22.47
N ALA A 48 27.06 -47.47 -21.54
CA ALA A 48 28.06 -47.23 -20.52
C ALA A 48 28.83 -45.90 -20.58
N TYR A 49 29.02 -45.30 -19.40
CA TYR A 49 30.18 -44.46 -19.10
C TYR A 49 31.43 -45.05 -19.77
N ARG A 50 31.96 -44.34 -20.78
CA ARG A 50 33.27 -44.63 -21.34
C ARG A 50 34.19 -43.47 -21.00
N VAL A 51 34.92 -43.66 -19.92
CA VAL A 51 36.24 -43.05 -19.76
C VAL A 51 37.12 -43.68 -20.84
N GLU A 52 37.56 -42.90 -21.82
CA GLU A 52 38.70 -43.26 -22.66
C GLU A 52 39.74 -42.15 -22.55
N GLY A 53 40.78 -42.43 -21.77
CA GLY A 53 42.06 -41.76 -21.85
C GLY A 53 42.97 -42.45 -22.88
N ALA A 54 43.85 -41.62 -23.49
CA ALA A 54 45.14 -41.91 -24.14
C ALA A 54 45.13 -42.91 -25.33
N PHE A 55 45.66 -42.59 -26.52
CA PHE A 55 47.06 -42.39 -26.94
C PHE A 55 47.09 -42.11 -28.48
N PRO A 56 48.21 -41.84 -29.19
CA PRO A 56 49.60 -41.59 -28.79
C PRO A 56 50.25 -40.31 -29.37
N THR A 57 51.39 -39.98 -28.78
CA THR A 57 52.52 -39.19 -29.26
C THR A 57 52.72 -39.06 -30.77
N ARG A 58 52.79 -37.82 -31.27
CA ARG A 58 53.86 -37.31 -32.15
C ARG A 58 53.80 -35.79 -32.23
N GLU A 59 54.76 -35.13 -31.57
CA GLU A 59 55.11 -33.73 -31.84
C GLU A 59 55.50 -33.54 -33.32
N PRO A 60 55.45 -32.31 -33.81
CA PRO A 60 56.72 -31.68 -34.17
C PRO A 60 56.97 -30.46 -33.29
N ARG A 61 58.13 -30.51 -32.63
CA ARG A 61 58.72 -29.45 -31.82
C ARG A 61 58.87 -28.16 -32.62
N CYS A 62 58.55 -27.05 -31.98
CA CYS A 62 59.42 -25.88 -32.00
C CYS A 62 59.89 -25.62 -30.56
N VAL A 63 61.19 -25.80 -30.34
CA VAL A 63 61.92 -25.51 -29.10
C VAL A 63 62.43 -24.07 -29.18
N HIS A 64 62.21 -23.28 -28.13
CA HIS A 64 63.16 -22.39 -27.42
C HIS A 64 62.35 -21.70 -26.30
N GLU A 65 62.47 -22.16 -25.05
CA GLU A 65 63.38 -21.66 -24.00
C GLU A 65 62.76 -20.58 -23.11
N ARG A 66 63.06 -20.70 -21.80
CA ARG A 66 62.45 -20.04 -20.64
C ARG A 66 62.52 -18.51 -20.68
N SER A 67 61.44 -17.84 -20.27
CA SER A 67 61.45 -16.76 -19.26
C SER A 67 60.01 -16.24 -19.02
N GLY A 68 59.70 -15.92 -17.76
CA GLY A 68 58.34 -15.59 -17.33
C GLY A 68 57.82 -14.25 -17.85
N VAL A 69 56.53 -14.24 -18.22
CA VAL A 69 55.68 -13.04 -18.32
C VAL A 69 54.25 -13.47 -17.97
N ALA A 70 53.54 -12.65 -17.19
CA ALA A 70 52.17 -12.83 -16.74
C ALA A 70 51.18 -13.05 -17.90
N CYS A 71 50.24 -13.99 -17.74
CA CYS A 71 49.12 -14.16 -18.66
C CYS A 71 48.02 -13.18 -18.26
N SER A 72 47.83 -12.13 -19.06
CA SER A 72 46.82 -11.10 -18.90
C SER A 72 45.41 -11.67 -19.09
N THR A 73 44.50 -11.25 -18.21
CA THR A 73 43.04 -11.30 -18.41
C THR A 73 42.66 -10.63 -19.73
N TYR A 74 41.94 -11.35 -20.59
CA TYR A 74 41.37 -10.75 -21.80
C TYR A 74 40.10 -9.97 -21.41
N ASN A 75 40.26 -8.69 -21.09
CA ASN A 75 39.15 -7.75 -21.05
C ASN A 75 38.81 -7.34 -22.48
N LEU A 76 37.62 -7.71 -22.96
CA LEU A 76 37.05 -7.18 -24.19
C LEU A 76 36.63 -5.73 -23.90
N ALA A 77 37.47 -4.78 -24.33
CA ALA A 77 37.17 -3.35 -24.26
C ALA A 77 36.01 -2.98 -25.19
N ASP A 78 35.22 -1.99 -24.76
CA ASP A 78 34.08 -1.41 -25.47
C ASP A 78 34.39 -1.10 -26.94
N LEU A 79 33.79 -1.88 -27.85
CA LEU A 79 33.75 -1.59 -29.27
C LEU A 79 32.42 -0.90 -29.59
N GLU A 80 32.38 0.42 -29.48
CA GLU A 80 31.25 1.23 -29.96
C GLU A 80 31.23 1.27 -31.50
N SER A 81 30.48 0.34 -32.10
CA SER A 81 30.04 0.42 -33.49
C SER A 81 28.52 0.17 -33.55
N PRO A 82 27.75 0.92 -34.36
CA PRO A 82 26.30 0.78 -34.41
C PRO A 82 25.92 -0.47 -35.22
N ASP A 83 25.82 -1.62 -34.55
CA ASP A 83 25.32 -2.85 -35.17
C ASP A 83 23.77 -2.89 -35.20
N GLU A 84 23.26 -2.76 -36.43
CA GLU A 84 21.93 -3.06 -36.99
C GLU A 84 20.65 -2.37 -36.46
N PRO A 85 19.74 -1.93 -37.36
CA PRO A 85 18.42 -1.41 -37.01
C PRO A 85 17.45 -2.52 -36.57
N SER A 86 16.60 -2.19 -35.60
CA SER A 86 15.61 -3.06 -34.97
C SER A 86 14.73 -3.83 -35.98
N THR A 87 14.92 -5.14 -36.08
CA THR A 87 13.98 -6.02 -36.78
C THR A 87 12.76 -6.29 -35.90
N SER A 88 11.58 -6.39 -36.52
CA SER A 88 10.28 -6.42 -35.81
C SER A 88 10.05 -7.62 -34.87
N HIS A 89 10.97 -8.59 -34.83
CA HIS A 89 10.99 -9.68 -33.86
C HIS A 89 12.40 -9.69 -33.25
N GLY A 90 12.55 -9.13 -32.05
CA GLY A 90 13.85 -9.01 -31.37
C GLY A 90 14.52 -10.38 -31.15
N ARG A 91 15.84 -10.38 -30.91
CA ARG A 91 16.58 -11.63 -30.68
C ARG A 91 16.07 -12.34 -29.44
N ARG A 92 16.24 -13.66 -29.39
CA ARG A 92 15.92 -14.48 -28.22
C ARG A 92 17.17 -15.15 -27.69
N PHE A 93 17.31 -15.20 -26.38
CA PHE A 93 18.45 -15.77 -25.67
C PHE A 93 18.06 -17.03 -24.93
N LEU A 94 18.90 -18.06 -25.00
CA LEU A 94 18.81 -19.24 -24.17
C LEU A 94 19.69 -19.01 -22.94
N VAL A 95 19.08 -18.86 -21.77
CA VAL A 95 19.78 -18.43 -20.55
C VAL A 95 19.63 -19.48 -19.45
N ASN A 96 20.74 -19.88 -18.84
CA ASN A 96 20.73 -20.66 -17.60
C ASN A 96 20.75 -19.68 -16.44
N VAL A 97 19.66 -19.67 -15.67
CA VAL A 97 19.33 -18.59 -14.75
C VAL A 97 20.40 -18.42 -13.67
N GLN A 98 20.76 -19.49 -12.97
CA GLN A 98 21.72 -19.39 -11.86
C GLN A 98 23.13 -19.04 -12.37
N SER A 99 23.61 -19.72 -13.42
CA SER A 99 24.97 -19.44 -13.92
C SER A 99 25.14 -18.01 -14.45
N THR A 100 24.09 -17.45 -15.07
CA THR A 100 24.13 -16.09 -15.59
C THR A 100 23.98 -15.06 -14.48
N LEU A 101 23.18 -15.34 -13.44
CA LEU A 101 23.15 -14.51 -12.22
C LEU A 101 24.53 -14.44 -11.57
N ASP A 102 25.18 -15.58 -11.37
CA ASP A 102 26.51 -15.64 -10.75
C ASP A 102 27.53 -14.85 -11.57
N SER A 103 27.50 -14.99 -12.90
CA SER A 103 28.38 -14.22 -13.81
C SER A 103 28.13 -12.72 -13.75
N LEU A 104 26.86 -12.29 -13.71
CA LEU A 104 26.50 -10.88 -13.58
C LEU A 104 26.97 -10.30 -12.24
N GLN A 105 26.78 -11.05 -11.15
CA GLN A 105 27.20 -10.61 -9.82
C GLN A 105 28.73 -10.52 -9.72
N GLU A 106 29.46 -11.50 -10.24
CA GLU A 106 30.94 -11.48 -10.19
C GLU A 106 31.55 -10.38 -11.07
N GLN A 107 30.90 -10.07 -12.20
CA GLN A 107 31.47 -9.19 -13.23
C GLN A 107 30.99 -7.72 -13.12
N GLU A 108 29.73 -7.50 -12.76
CA GLU A 108 29.06 -6.20 -12.92
C GLU A 108 28.55 -5.57 -11.61
N ASP A 109 28.47 -6.33 -10.51
CA ASP A 109 28.11 -5.85 -9.16
C ASP A 109 29.39 -5.69 -8.32
N THR A 110 30.00 -4.51 -8.40
CA THR A 110 31.35 -4.26 -7.85
C THR A 110 31.34 -3.92 -6.36
N ASP A 111 30.21 -3.50 -5.81
CA ASP A 111 30.04 -3.16 -4.40
C ASP A 111 29.30 -4.27 -3.60
N GLY A 112 28.83 -5.31 -4.28
CA GLY A 112 28.19 -6.48 -3.67
C GLY A 112 26.79 -6.21 -3.14
N ASN A 113 26.11 -5.19 -3.66
CA ASN A 113 24.79 -4.77 -3.19
C ASN A 113 23.62 -5.48 -3.92
N MET A 114 23.92 -6.43 -4.82
CA MET A 114 22.98 -7.15 -5.69
C MET A 114 22.20 -6.25 -6.65
N GLN A 115 22.81 -5.16 -7.10
CA GLN A 115 22.28 -4.25 -8.11
C GLN A 115 23.34 -4.02 -9.19
N ILE A 116 22.89 -3.58 -10.37
CA ILE A 116 23.79 -3.11 -11.43
C ILE A 116 23.39 -1.68 -11.73
N THR A 117 24.29 -0.76 -11.38
CA THR A 117 24.09 0.69 -11.46
C THR A 117 25.18 1.34 -12.32
N ILE A 118 25.09 2.67 -12.46
CA ILE A 118 26.12 3.47 -13.13
C ILE A 118 27.37 3.66 -12.26
N GLU A 119 27.28 3.38 -10.96
CA GLU A 119 28.40 3.48 -10.02
C GLU A 119 29.28 2.24 -10.07
N ASP A 120 28.74 1.12 -10.57
CA ASP A 120 29.51 -0.09 -10.75
C ASP A 120 30.58 0.07 -11.84
N GLU A 121 31.80 -0.41 -11.57
CA GLU A 121 32.94 -0.28 -12.50
C GLU A 121 33.15 -1.53 -13.39
N GLY A 122 32.16 -2.42 -13.43
CA GLY A 122 32.15 -3.59 -14.33
C GLY A 122 32.27 -3.21 -15.81
N PRO A 123 32.62 -4.16 -16.69
CA PRO A 123 32.89 -3.92 -18.11
C PRO A 123 31.64 -3.60 -18.95
N LYS A 124 30.44 -3.60 -18.36
CA LYS A 124 29.16 -3.26 -18.99
C LYS A 124 28.84 -4.12 -20.21
N VAL A 125 29.27 -5.38 -20.19
CA VAL A 125 29.01 -6.32 -21.27
C VAL A 125 28.91 -7.76 -20.77
N ILE A 126 27.85 -8.46 -21.16
CA ILE A 126 27.73 -9.91 -20.98
C ILE A 126 27.32 -10.59 -22.28
N THR A 127 27.96 -11.71 -22.59
CA THR A 127 27.67 -12.46 -23.82
C THR A 127 26.65 -13.56 -23.54
N LEU A 128 25.48 -13.49 -24.18
CA LEU A 128 24.42 -14.51 -24.09
C LEU A 128 24.36 -15.38 -25.34
N ARG A 129 23.88 -16.63 -25.17
CA ARG A 129 23.69 -17.59 -26.26
C ARG A 129 22.33 -17.38 -26.94
N THR A 130 22.26 -17.40 -28.27
CA THR A 130 21.00 -17.16 -28.98
C THR A 130 20.15 -18.43 -29.08
N ALA A 131 18.85 -18.30 -28.82
CA ALA A 131 17.90 -19.42 -28.84
C ALA A 131 17.72 -19.99 -30.26
N GLY A 132 17.68 -19.14 -31.28
CA GLY A 132 17.52 -19.56 -32.68
C GLY A 132 18.67 -20.40 -33.23
N SER A 133 19.83 -20.41 -32.56
CA SER A 133 20.99 -21.24 -32.89
C SER A 133 21.14 -22.45 -31.96
N ALA A 134 20.14 -22.78 -31.14
CA ALA A 134 20.25 -23.77 -30.06
C ALA A 134 21.45 -23.49 -29.12
N GLY A 135 21.84 -22.22 -29.00
CA GLY A 135 22.95 -21.76 -28.18
C GLY A 135 24.35 -21.89 -28.79
N HIS A 136 24.47 -22.15 -30.10
CA HIS A 136 25.75 -22.16 -30.80
C HIS A 136 26.31 -20.76 -31.05
N ASN A 137 25.44 -19.81 -31.43
CA ASN A 137 25.81 -18.42 -31.65
C ASN A 137 25.68 -17.62 -30.37
N LYS A 138 26.50 -16.57 -30.27
CA LYS A 138 26.60 -15.69 -29.10
C LYS A 138 26.32 -14.24 -29.52
N PHE A 139 25.84 -13.44 -28.58
CA PHE A 139 25.58 -12.02 -28.78
C PHE A 139 25.82 -11.24 -27.49
N ASP A 140 26.36 -10.04 -27.60
CA ASP A 140 26.69 -9.20 -26.45
C ASP A 140 25.50 -8.33 -26.04
N ILE A 141 25.13 -8.40 -24.76
CA ILE A 141 24.26 -7.44 -24.11
C ILE A 141 25.13 -6.37 -23.49
N ARG A 142 24.91 -5.11 -23.84
CA ARG A 142 25.79 -3.99 -23.47
C ARG A 142 25.07 -2.89 -22.71
N GLY A 143 25.81 -2.23 -21.83
CA GLY A 143 25.38 -1.08 -21.07
C GLY A 143 24.63 -1.45 -19.78
N THR A 144 24.81 -0.60 -18.77
CA THR A 144 24.24 -0.76 -17.42
C THR A 144 22.74 -1.07 -17.43
N TYR A 145 21.95 -0.39 -18.27
CA TYR A 145 20.49 -0.53 -18.24
C TYR A 145 20.02 -1.92 -18.69
N MET A 146 20.54 -2.45 -19.81
CA MET A 146 20.14 -3.78 -20.28
C MET A 146 20.64 -4.89 -19.35
N LEU A 147 21.81 -4.70 -18.73
CA LEU A 147 22.35 -5.64 -17.74
C LEU A 147 21.56 -5.62 -16.43
N SER A 148 21.17 -4.44 -15.95
CA SER A 148 20.27 -4.28 -14.81
C SER A 148 18.91 -4.92 -15.09
N ASN A 149 18.36 -4.75 -16.29
CA ASN A 149 17.13 -5.43 -16.70
C ASN A 149 17.33 -6.96 -16.77
N LEU A 150 18.47 -7.43 -17.27
CA LEU A 150 18.78 -8.86 -17.31
C LEU A 150 18.83 -9.44 -15.89
N LEU A 151 19.50 -8.77 -14.96
CA LEU A 151 19.52 -9.14 -13.54
C LEU A 151 18.09 -9.26 -12.99
N GLN A 152 17.23 -8.26 -13.23
CA GLN A 152 15.83 -8.27 -12.78
C GLN A 152 15.02 -9.44 -13.40
N GLU A 153 15.12 -9.67 -14.71
CA GLU A 153 14.40 -10.77 -15.37
C GLU A 153 14.89 -12.14 -14.89
N LEU A 154 16.17 -12.28 -14.54
CA LEU A 154 16.71 -13.52 -13.98
C LEU A 154 16.23 -13.78 -12.54
N VAL A 155 16.17 -12.74 -11.71
CA VAL A 155 15.59 -12.83 -10.36
C VAL A 155 14.12 -13.22 -10.44
N LEU A 156 13.33 -12.58 -11.29
CA LEU A 156 11.92 -12.95 -11.51
C LEU A 156 11.78 -14.40 -12.00
N ALA A 157 12.59 -14.82 -12.98
CA ALA A 157 12.58 -16.20 -13.45
C ALA A 157 12.88 -17.21 -12.33
N LYS A 158 13.85 -16.88 -11.46
CA LYS A 158 14.22 -17.69 -10.30
C LYS A 158 13.08 -17.79 -9.27
N GLU A 159 12.35 -16.70 -9.01
CA GLU A 159 11.16 -16.71 -8.14
C GLU A 159 10.06 -17.64 -8.67
N TYR A 160 9.89 -17.73 -9.99
CA TYR A 160 9.00 -18.70 -10.64
C TYR A 160 9.61 -20.11 -10.80
N GLY A 161 10.76 -20.38 -10.16
CA GLY A 161 11.39 -21.70 -10.14
C GLY A 161 12.00 -22.14 -11.48
N ARG A 162 12.38 -21.20 -12.35
CA ARG A 162 12.99 -21.51 -13.65
C ARG A 162 14.50 -21.59 -13.56
N GLU A 163 15.07 -22.73 -13.97
CA GLU A 163 16.51 -22.92 -14.12
C GLU A 163 17.03 -22.50 -15.50
N GLN A 164 16.17 -22.63 -16.52
CA GLN A 164 16.47 -22.21 -17.90
C GLN A 164 15.29 -21.43 -18.48
N ILE A 165 15.60 -20.37 -19.23
CA ILE A 165 14.60 -19.53 -19.88
C ILE A 165 14.98 -19.18 -21.32
N ILE A 166 13.96 -18.97 -22.15
CA ILE A 166 14.08 -18.26 -23.42
C ILE A 166 13.70 -16.81 -23.15
N LEU A 167 14.65 -15.89 -23.21
CA LEU A 167 14.45 -14.47 -22.92
C LEU A 167 14.43 -13.64 -24.20
N ASP A 168 13.38 -12.87 -24.41
CA ASP A 168 13.27 -11.93 -25.53
C ASP A 168 14.09 -10.66 -25.24
N GLU A 169 14.95 -10.25 -26.18
CA GLU A 169 15.75 -9.01 -26.12
C GLU A 169 14.88 -7.77 -25.87
N GLY A 170 13.65 -7.80 -26.38
CA GLY A 170 12.64 -6.76 -26.18
C GLY A 170 12.38 -6.41 -24.71
N ARG A 171 12.50 -7.37 -23.78
CA ARG A 171 12.34 -7.11 -22.34
C ARG A 171 13.57 -6.45 -21.71
N LEU A 172 14.73 -6.59 -22.34
CA LEU A 172 15.99 -6.02 -21.88
C LEU A 172 16.18 -4.58 -22.36
N ASN A 173 15.81 -4.30 -23.62
CA ASN A 173 15.92 -2.98 -24.23
C ASN A 173 14.62 -2.16 -24.22
N GLU A 174 13.64 -2.57 -23.41
CA GLU A 174 12.37 -1.86 -23.26
C GLU A 174 12.61 -0.41 -22.84
N ASN A 175 11.87 0.54 -23.43
CA ASN A 175 11.93 1.94 -23.02
C ASN A 175 11.67 2.07 -21.50
N PRO A 176 12.51 2.80 -20.73
CA PRO A 176 12.42 2.83 -19.28
C PRO A 176 11.09 3.38 -18.74
N VAL A 177 10.45 4.30 -19.47
CA VAL A 177 9.12 4.83 -19.09
C VAL A 177 8.06 3.74 -19.22
N ASN A 178 8.10 2.99 -20.31
CA ASN A 178 7.17 1.88 -20.55
C ASN A 178 7.41 0.75 -19.53
N ARG A 179 8.69 0.40 -19.30
CA ARG A 179 9.08 -0.65 -18.36
C ARG A 179 8.60 -0.33 -16.95
N LEU A 180 8.86 0.88 -16.45
CA LEU A 180 8.43 1.29 -15.12
C LEU A 180 6.90 1.27 -15.01
N SER A 181 6.19 1.82 -16.00
CA SER A 181 4.72 1.81 -16.02
C SER A 181 4.14 0.39 -15.99
N ARG A 182 4.71 -0.52 -16.79
CA ARG A 182 4.35 -1.94 -16.82
C ARG A 182 4.65 -2.63 -15.49
N MET A 183 5.83 -2.42 -14.90
CA MET A 183 6.19 -2.98 -13.60
C MET A 183 5.26 -2.50 -12.48
N VAL A 184 4.85 -1.22 -12.49
CA VAL A 184 3.85 -0.69 -11.54
C VAL A 184 2.53 -1.43 -11.70
N SER A 185 2.01 -1.51 -12.93
CA SER A 185 0.73 -2.14 -13.24
C SER A 185 0.68 -3.63 -12.90
N ASP A 186 1.73 -4.36 -13.27
CA ASP A 186 1.69 -5.83 -13.38
C ASP A 186 2.42 -6.54 -12.24
N HIS A 187 3.23 -5.82 -11.45
CA HIS A 187 4.06 -6.43 -10.41
C HIS A 187 3.99 -5.69 -9.07
N PHE A 188 4.22 -4.37 -9.05
CA PHE A 188 4.34 -3.64 -7.79
C PHE A 188 3.03 -3.62 -6.99
N TRP A 189 1.88 -3.44 -7.65
CA TRP A 189 0.60 -3.50 -6.94
C TRP A 189 0.35 -4.83 -6.26
N ASP A 190 0.70 -5.94 -6.89
CA ASP A 190 0.54 -7.26 -6.29
C ASP A 190 1.50 -7.46 -5.12
N GLY A 191 2.76 -7.01 -5.27
CA GLY A 191 3.77 -7.03 -4.20
C GLY A 191 3.41 -6.16 -2.98
N LEU A 192 2.58 -5.13 -3.16
CA LEU A 192 2.10 -4.24 -2.10
C LEU A 192 0.69 -4.58 -1.59
N THR A 193 -0.01 -5.55 -2.21
CA THR A 193 -1.36 -5.92 -1.78
C THR A 193 -1.28 -6.82 -0.54
N ARG A 194 -2.11 -6.51 0.46
CA ARG A 194 -2.27 -7.29 1.70
C ARG A 194 -3.73 -7.59 1.95
N ARG A 195 -3.98 -8.57 2.83
CA ARG A 195 -5.26 -8.90 3.45
C ARG A 195 -4.99 -9.18 4.93
N ILE A 196 -5.99 -9.04 5.79
CA ILE A 196 -5.91 -9.43 7.20
C ILE A 196 -6.92 -10.56 7.44
N ASP A 197 -6.47 -11.79 7.21
CA ASP A 197 -7.26 -13.00 7.42
C ASP A 197 -6.36 -14.20 7.79
N ALA A 198 -6.92 -15.41 7.83
CA ALA A 198 -6.21 -16.62 8.22
C ALA A 198 -4.91 -16.89 7.43
N SER A 199 -4.82 -16.38 6.19
CA SER A 199 -3.66 -16.61 5.32
C SER A 199 -2.45 -15.73 5.65
N THR A 200 -2.66 -14.58 6.29
CA THR A 200 -1.64 -13.56 6.50
C THR A 200 -1.48 -13.11 7.94
N VAL A 201 -2.44 -13.41 8.83
CA VAL A 201 -2.47 -12.88 10.21
C VAL A 201 -1.20 -13.22 10.99
N GLU A 202 -0.58 -14.38 10.75
CA GLU A 202 0.70 -14.75 11.37
C GLU A 202 1.82 -13.75 11.08
N ILE A 203 1.85 -13.21 9.87
CA ILE A 203 2.88 -12.27 9.41
C ILE A 203 2.45 -10.84 9.77
N ALA A 204 1.22 -10.48 9.45
CA ALA A 204 0.70 -9.13 9.61
C ALA A 204 0.55 -8.71 11.08
N ALA A 205 0.18 -9.64 11.97
CA ALA A 205 -0.05 -9.33 13.38
C ALA A 205 1.22 -9.36 14.24
N LYS A 206 2.36 -9.84 13.70
CA LYS A 206 3.66 -9.68 14.36
C LYS A 206 4.00 -8.21 14.44
N ASP A 207 4.45 -7.79 15.62
CA ASP A 207 4.85 -6.43 15.87
C ASP A 207 6.29 -6.42 16.41
N PRO A 208 7.25 -5.80 15.72
CA PRO A 208 8.60 -5.64 16.26
C PRO A 208 8.63 -4.75 17.53
N LYS A 209 7.53 -4.03 17.83
CA LYS A 209 7.39 -3.19 19.02
C LYS A 209 6.69 -3.90 20.19
N ASP A 210 6.41 -5.20 20.09
CA ASP A 210 6.00 -5.99 21.25
C ASP A 210 7.25 -6.35 22.09
N TRP A 211 7.47 -5.56 23.15
CA TRP A 211 8.62 -5.72 24.06
C TRP A 211 8.31 -6.61 25.27
N THR A 212 7.21 -7.36 25.26
CA THR A 212 6.89 -8.28 26.36
C THR A 212 7.86 -9.46 26.41
N ASP A 213 7.94 -10.13 27.57
CA ASP A 213 8.76 -11.34 27.75
C ASP A 213 8.37 -12.48 26.77
N ASN A 214 7.17 -12.42 26.20
CA ASN A 214 6.65 -13.41 25.26
C ASN A 214 5.90 -12.71 24.11
N PRO A 215 6.64 -12.10 23.16
CA PRO A 215 6.04 -11.38 22.05
C PRO A 215 5.33 -12.38 21.15
N ARG A 216 4.07 -12.09 20.85
CA ARG A 216 3.23 -12.95 20.02
C ARG A 216 2.34 -12.15 19.10
N PRO A 217 1.98 -12.69 17.92
CA PRO A 217 1.07 -12.00 17.02
C PRO A 217 -0.26 -11.73 17.75
N ARG A 218 -0.73 -10.48 17.71
CA ARG A 218 -1.95 -10.07 18.42
C ARG A 218 -2.89 -9.34 17.48
N ILE A 219 -4.17 -9.70 17.55
CA ILE A 219 -5.24 -9.00 16.84
C ILE A 219 -6.33 -8.54 17.79
N TYR A 220 -6.71 -7.28 17.66
CA TYR A 220 -7.79 -6.63 18.38
C TYR A 220 -9.01 -6.51 17.47
N VAL A 221 -10.15 -7.02 17.95
CA VAL A 221 -11.41 -7.06 17.21
C VAL A 221 -12.44 -6.18 17.92
N PRO A 222 -13.18 -5.30 17.20
CA PRO A 222 -14.21 -4.48 17.81
C PRO A 222 -15.42 -5.31 18.23
N VAL A 223 -16.09 -4.93 19.31
CA VAL A 223 -17.34 -5.58 19.78
C VAL A 223 -18.46 -5.56 18.74
N GLY A 224 -18.44 -4.59 17.82
CA GLY A 224 -19.38 -4.51 16.70
C GLY A 224 -19.18 -5.56 15.61
N ALA A 225 -18.12 -6.38 15.67
CA ALA A 225 -17.81 -7.41 14.68
C ALA A 225 -17.65 -8.82 15.31
N PRO A 226 -18.68 -9.36 15.99
CA PRO A 226 -18.57 -10.64 16.69
C PRO A 226 -18.24 -11.82 15.76
N GLU A 227 -18.71 -11.79 14.52
CA GLU A 227 -18.38 -12.83 13.52
C GLU A 227 -16.88 -12.89 13.20
N GLN A 228 -16.18 -11.74 13.18
CA GLN A 228 -14.74 -11.69 12.98
C GLN A 228 -13.98 -12.21 14.20
N TYR A 229 -14.48 -11.93 15.41
CA TYR A 229 -13.87 -12.43 16.65
C TYR A 229 -13.87 -13.95 16.68
N GLU A 230 -15.02 -14.57 16.39
CA GLU A 230 -15.14 -16.02 16.28
C GLU A 230 -14.25 -16.60 15.18
N PHE A 231 -14.14 -15.91 14.04
CA PHE A 231 -13.23 -16.30 12.96
C PHE A 231 -11.77 -16.35 13.44
N TYR A 232 -11.25 -15.29 14.07
CA TYR A 232 -9.85 -15.30 14.53
C TYR A 232 -9.62 -16.27 15.67
N LEU A 233 -10.60 -16.49 16.56
CA LEU A 233 -10.54 -17.55 17.56
C LEU A 233 -10.45 -18.94 16.91
N GLN A 234 -11.20 -19.18 15.84
CA GLN A 234 -11.12 -20.42 15.09
C GLN A 234 -9.75 -20.58 14.42
N VAL A 235 -9.21 -19.51 13.81
CA VAL A 235 -7.84 -19.51 13.25
C VAL A 235 -6.80 -19.88 14.33
N ALA A 236 -6.90 -19.30 15.53
CA ALA A 236 -5.99 -19.61 16.63
C ALA A 236 -6.10 -21.08 17.11
N LYS A 237 -7.30 -21.68 17.05
CA LYS A 237 -7.52 -23.10 17.37
C LYS A 237 -6.99 -24.04 16.29
N ASP A 238 -7.21 -23.70 15.02
CA ASP A 238 -6.80 -24.51 13.88
C ASP A 238 -5.28 -24.47 13.65
N ARG A 239 -4.64 -23.38 14.09
CA ARG A 239 -3.20 -23.12 13.92
C ARG A 239 -2.53 -22.72 15.25
N PRO A 240 -2.46 -23.64 16.23
CA PRO A 240 -1.89 -23.35 17.55
C PRO A 240 -0.40 -22.96 17.49
N GLU A 241 0.32 -23.31 16.42
CA GLU A 241 1.72 -22.95 16.20
C GLU A 241 1.95 -21.44 16.04
N ILE A 242 0.92 -20.67 15.63
CA ILE A 242 1.04 -19.20 15.53
C ILE A 242 1.07 -18.55 16.91
N ASN A 243 0.45 -19.19 17.92
CA ASN A 243 0.20 -18.60 19.24
C ASN A 243 -0.52 -17.23 19.14
N LEU A 244 -1.53 -17.14 18.26
CA LEU A 244 -2.28 -15.92 17.98
C LEU A 244 -3.09 -15.46 19.21
N ASP A 245 -2.84 -14.23 19.65
CA ASP A 245 -3.57 -13.58 20.75
C ASP A 245 -4.75 -12.79 20.19
N VAL A 246 -5.98 -13.28 20.41
CA VAL A 246 -7.22 -12.65 19.90
C VAL A 246 -7.92 -11.93 21.04
N GLN A 247 -8.03 -10.61 20.94
CA GLN A 247 -8.56 -9.74 21.98
C GLN A 247 -9.78 -8.97 21.49
N LEU A 248 -10.81 -8.86 22.33
CA LEU A 248 -11.92 -7.92 22.08
C LEU A 248 -11.52 -6.53 22.58
N LEU A 249 -11.77 -5.51 21.75
CA LEU A 249 -11.73 -4.13 22.19
C LEU A 249 -12.96 -3.82 23.04
N PRO A 250 -12.87 -2.93 24.04
CA PRO A 250 -14.05 -2.43 24.72
C PRO A 250 -14.90 -1.58 23.77
N GLU A 251 -16.18 -1.45 24.09
CA GLU A 251 -17.14 -0.65 23.32
C GLU A 251 -16.75 0.83 23.23
N VAL A 252 -16.20 1.37 24.31
CA VAL A 252 -15.70 2.75 24.38
C VAL A 252 -14.18 2.72 24.44
N ILE A 253 -13.53 3.26 23.41
CA ILE A 253 -12.08 3.35 23.30
C ILE A 253 -11.65 4.73 23.79
N THR A 254 -10.99 4.80 24.96
CA THR A 254 -10.48 6.06 25.53
C THR A 254 -8.96 6.18 25.38
N PRO A 255 -8.38 7.40 25.44
CA PRO A 255 -6.94 7.57 25.41
C PRO A 255 -6.17 6.83 26.50
N GLU A 256 -6.73 6.71 27.70
CA GLU A 256 -6.14 5.99 28.83
C GLU A 256 -6.06 4.50 28.55
N LEU A 257 -7.12 3.94 27.95
CA LEU A 257 -7.15 2.55 27.52
C LEU A 257 -6.07 2.29 26.47
N VAL A 258 -6.01 3.13 25.43
CA VAL A 258 -5.03 2.97 24.34
C VAL A 258 -3.61 3.02 24.89
N ARG A 259 -3.31 3.95 25.80
CA ARG A 259 -2.02 3.98 26.52
C ARG A 259 -1.77 2.69 27.32
N GLY A 260 -2.79 2.17 28.01
CA GLY A 260 -2.70 0.91 28.74
C GLY A 260 -2.45 -0.32 27.85
N MET A 261 -2.70 -0.21 26.54
CA MET A 261 -2.42 -1.25 25.55
C MET A 261 -0.99 -1.15 24.98
N ASN A 262 -0.19 -0.14 25.34
CA ASN A 262 1.17 0.03 24.83
C ASN A 262 2.08 -1.16 25.13
N ASP A 263 1.90 -1.81 26.29
CA ASP A 263 2.65 -3.03 26.66
C ASP A 263 2.18 -4.27 25.88
N LYS A 264 1.06 -4.20 25.17
CA LYS A 264 0.48 -5.31 24.41
C LYS A 264 0.00 -4.82 23.05
N PRO A 265 0.91 -4.36 22.18
CA PRO A 265 0.53 -3.86 20.86
C PRO A 265 -0.11 -4.98 20.03
N GLY A 266 -0.90 -4.60 19.04
CA GLY A 266 -1.54 -5.56 18.15
C GLY A 266 -2.15 -4.90 16.92
N LEU A 267 -2.37 -5.71 15.90
CA LEU A 267 -3.07 -5.35 14.69
C LEU A 267 -4.56 -5.15 14.98
N LEU A 268 -5.21 -4.24 14.26
CA LEU A 268 -6.65 -4.04 14.34
C LEU A 268 -7.34 -4.77 13.19
N ALA A 269 -8.46 -5.41 13.49
CA ALA A 269 -9.29 -6.02 12.47
C ALA A 269 -9.80 -4.96 11.47
N VAL A 270 -10.06 -5.39 10.23
CA VAL A 270 -10.59 -4.52 9.16
C VAL A 270 -11.76 -5.22 8.48
N ALA A 271 -12.32 -4.62 7.43
CA ALA A 271 -13.48 -5.18 6.75
C ALA A 271 -13.18 -6.58 6.19
N MET A 272 -14.15 -7.48 6.32
CA MET A 272 -14.11 -8.83 5.76
C MET A 272 -15.38 -9.08 4.95
N GLU A 273 -15.28 -9.96 3.97
CA GLU A 273 -16.39 -10.46 3.17
C GLU A 273 -16.68 -11.93 3.49
N LYS A 274 -17.95 -12.32 3.41
CA LYS A 274 -18.37 -13.72 3.50
C LYS A 274 -18.07 -14.43 2.19
N VAL A 275 -17.32 -15.52 2.25
CA VAL A 275 -16.98 -16.36 1.09
C VAL A 275 -17.29 -17.81 1.40
N LYS A 276 -17.55 -18.60 0.36
CA LYS A 276 -17.64 -20.06 0.50
C LYS A 276 -16.27 -20.66 0.29
N ASP A 277 -15.78 -21.42 1.26
CA ASP A 277 -14.54 -22.17 1.15
C ASP A 277 -14.67 -23.22 0.04
N GLU A 278 -13.76 -23.18 -0.93
CA GLU A 278 -13.83 -24.03 -2.13
C GLU A 278 -13.67 -25.53 -1.82
N LYS A 279 -12.99 -25.88 -0.71
CA LYS A 279 -12.69 -27.26 -0.34
C LYS A 279 -13.80 -27.89 0.50
N THR A 280 -14.39 -27.11 1.39
CA THR A 280 -15.35 -27.59 2.39
C THR A 280 -16.79 -27.18 2.07
N GLY A 281 -16.99 -26.20 1.18
CA GLY A 281 -18.29 -25.61 0.86
C GLY A 281 -18.92 -24.80 1.99
N LYS A 282 -18.22 -24.65 3.14
CA LYS A 282 -18.70 -23.89 4.29
C LYS A 282 -18.48 -22.40 4.09
N GLU A 283 -19.35 -21.59 4.65
CA GLU A 283 -19.15 -20.14 4.70
C GLU A 283 -18.03 -19.81 5.69
N THR A 284 -17.14 -18.92 5.28
CA THR A 284 -16.02 -18.39 6.06
C THR A 284 -15.82 -16.91 5.75
N LEU A 285 -14.92 -16.24 6.46
CA LEU A 285 -14.59 -14.85 6.23
C LEU A 285 -13.26 -14.71 5.49
N LYS A 286 -13.18 -13.71 4.61
CA LYS A 286 -11.97 -13.32 3.89
C LYS A 286 -11.74 -11.83 4.05
N GLY A 287 -10.50 -11.43 4.33
CA GLY A 287 -10.16 -10.03 4.51
C GLY A 287 -10.29 -9.26 3.20
N LEU A 288 -10.90 -8.07 3.24
CA LEU A 288 -10.89 -7.18 2.08
C LEU A 288 -9.46 -6.71 1.81
N PRO A 289 -8.99 -6.79 0.55
CA PRO A 289 -7.62 -6.45 0.25
C PRO A 289 -7.40 -4.94 0.32
N PHE A 290 -6.17 -4.56 0.65
CA PHE A 290 -5.70 -3.18 0.60
C PHE A 290 -4.24 -3.15 0.16
N VAL A 291 -3.71 -1.95 -0.05
CA VAL A 291 -2.33 -1.74 -0.46
C VAL A 291 -1.57 -1.03 0.65
N VAL A 292 -0.34 -1.47 0.90
CA VAL A 292 0.56 -0.84 1.88
C VAL A 292 1.51 0.16 1.20
N PRO A 293 2.04 1.18 1.91
CA PRO A 293 2.95 2.15 1.33
C PRO A 293 4.28 1.56 0.81
N GLY A 294 4.69 0.41 1.36
CA GLY A 294 5.96 -0.24 1.01
C GLY A 294 6.10 -1.62 1.64
N GLY A 295 6.99 -2.46 1.11
CA GLY A 295 7.08 -3.89 1.43
C GLY A 295 7.35 -4.23 2.91
N ARG A 296 7.91 -3.30 3.69
CA ARG A 296 8.14 -3.47 5.14
C ARG A 296 6.87 -3.34 6.00
N PHE A 297 5.81 -2.76 5.45
CA PHE A 297 4.57 -2.48 6.18
C PHE A 297 3.54 -3.57 5.94
N ASN A 298 2.68 -3.82 6.93
CA ASN A 298 1.56 -4.76 6.84
C ASN A 298 0.22 -4.14 7.23
N GLU A 299 0.23 -2.86 7.59
CA GLU A 299 -0.91 -2.10 8.06
C GLU A 299 -1.55 -1.29 6.93
N LEU A 300 -2.88 -1.15 6.98
CA LEU A 300 -3.58 -0.14 6.20
C LEU A 300 -3.28 1.24 6.77
N TYR A 301 -2.75 2.14 5.93
CA TYR A 301 -2.49 3.56 6.24
C TYR A 301 -3.60 4.47 5.71
N GLY A 302 -3.77 5.64 6.33
CA GLY A 302 -4.81 6.62 5.99
C GLY A 302 -4.60 7.31 4.62
N TRP A 303 -3.86 8.41 4.58
CA TRP A 303 -3.82 9.29 3.40
C TRP A 303 -3.08 8.68 2.18
N ASP A 304 -2.07 7.83 2.38
CA ASP A 304 -1.34 7.12 1.32
C ASP A 304 -2.31 6.34 0.42
N SER A 305 -3.30 5.70 1.05
CA SER A 305 -4.31 4.89 0.39
C SER A 305 -5.14 5.64 -0.64
N TYR A 306 -5.36 6.95 -0.45
CA TYR A 306 -6.02 7.78 -1.47
C TYR A 306 -5.14 7.91 -2.71
N MET A 307 -3.86 8.27 -2.54
CA MET A 307 -2.89 8.42 -3.64
C MET A 307 -2.70 7.09 -4.37
N THR A 308 -2.56 6.00 -3.63
CA THR A 308 -2.50 4.65 -4.17
C THR A 308 -3.76 4.31 -4.96
N SER A 309 -4.94 4.65 -4.46
CA SER A 309 -6.19 4.38 -5.17
C SER A 309 -6.30 5.15 -6.49
N LEU A 310 -5.72 6.35 -6.60
CA LEU A 310 -5.62 7.02 -7.90
C LEU A 310 -4.83 6.17 -8.90
N GLY A 311 -3.67 5.64 -8.49
CA GLY A 311 -2.85 4.74 -9.32
C GLY A 311 -3.59 3.44 -9.69
N LEU A 312 -4.25 2.81 -8.72
CA LEU A 312 -5.05 1.60 -8.95
C LEU A 312 -6.16 1.83 -9.98
N LEU A 313 -6.86 2.97 -9.92
CA LEU A 313 -7.93 3.31 -10.86
C LEU A 313 -7.41 3.62 -12.27
N VAL A 314 -6.15 4.08 -12.40
CA VAL A 314 -5.47 4.25 -13.70
C VAL A 314 -5.07 2.89 -14.28
N ASN A 315 -4.70 1.93 -13.45
CA ASN A 315 -4.37 0.55 -13.87
C ASN A 315 -5.57 -0.41 -13.81
N ASP A 316 -6.79 0.09 -13.83
CA ASP A 316 -8.05 -0.69 -13.82
C ASP A 316 -8.20 -1.71 -12.67
N ARG A 317 -7.46 -1.53 -11.57
CA ARG A 317 -7.57 -2.31 -10.31
C ARG A 317 -8.69 -1.76 -9.42
N VAL A 318 -9.86 -1.53 -10.00
CA VAL A 318 -11.00 -0.82 -9.36
C VAL A 318 -11.49 -1.53 -8.10
N GLN A 319 -11.56 -2.86 -8.09
CA GLN A 319 -12.05 -3.62 -6.93
C GLN A 319 -11.11 -3.51 -5.71
N LEU A 320 -9.80 -3.33 -5.94
CA LEU A 320 -8.84 -3.10 -4.87
C LEU A 320 -9.05 -1.71 -4.25
N ALA A 321 -9.26 -0.68 -5.06
CA ALA A 321 -9.62 0.65 -4.56
C ALA A 321 -10.98 0.65 -3.81
N LYS A 322 -11.99 -0.07 -4.32
CA LYS A 322 -13.29 -0.28 -3.64
C LYS A 322 -13.10 -0.91 -2.26
N SER A 323 -12.24 -1.93 -2.17
CA SER A 323 -11.94 -2.64 -0.91
C SER A 323 -11.28 -1.73 0.13
N ILE A 324 -10.37 -0.83 -0.30
CA ILE A 324 -9.74 0.14 0.60
C ILE A 324 -10.78 1.12 1.18
N VAL A 325 -11.70 1.64 0.35
CA VAL A 325 -12.79 2.51 0.83
C VAL A 325 -13.67 1.80 1.85
N LEU A 326 -14.00 0.53 1.62
CA LEU A 326 -14.78 -0.28 2.57
C LEU A 326 -14.03 -0.53 3.88
N ASN A 327 -12.72 -0.76 3.82
CA ASN A 327 -11.89 -0.83 5.02
C ASN A 327 -11.92 0.48 5.82
N PHE A 328 -11.90 1.65 5.17
CA PHE A 328 -12.06 2.92 5.86
C PHE A 328 -13.44 3.12 6.48
N CYS A 329 -14.51 2.69 5.79
CA CYS A 329 -15.85 2.71 6.34
C CYS A 329 -15.91 1.87 7.62
N PHE A 330 -15.32 0.67 7.62
CA PHE A 330 -15.21 -0.19 8.79
C PHE A 330 -14.43 0.48 9.93
N CYS A 331 -13.29 1.10 9.63
CA CYS A 331 -12.51 1.83 10.65
C CYS A 331 -13.31 2.98 11.27
N ILE A 332 -14.06 3.75 10.48
CA ILE A 332 -14.90 4.83 11.01
C ILE A 332 -16.07 4.28 11.83
N GLU A 333 -16.69 3.20 11.38
CA GLU A 333 -17.80 2.57 12.07
C GLU A 333 -17.39 2.11 13.48
N HIS A 334 -16.27 1.41 13.59
CA HIS A 334 -15.85 0.72 14.82
C HIS A 334 -14.78 1.43 15.63
N TYR A 335 -13.92 2.24 15.02
CA TYR A 335 -12.84 2.99 15.68
C TYR A 335 -13.07 4.51 15.68
N GLY A 336 -14.19 4.94 15.08
CA GLY A 336 -14.65 6.33 15.04
C GLY A 336 -13.94 7.21 14.00
N LYS A 337 -12.85 6.75 13.39
CA LYS A 337 -12.03 7.53 12.45
C LYS A 337 -11.23 6.65 11.50
N ILE A 338 -10.79 7.21 10.38
CA ILE A 338 -9.67 6.62 9.63
C ILE A 338 -8.43 6.73 10.52
N LEU A 339 -7.74 5.60 10.74
CA LEU A 339 -6.56 5.55 11.59
C LEU A 339 -5.31 5.94 10.79
N ASN A 340 -4.29 6.44 11.49
CA ASN A 340 -2.97 6.64 10.91
C ASN A 340 -2.45 5.32 10.29
N ALA A 341 -2.46 4.24 11.07
CA ALA A 341 -2.41 2.88 10.57
C ALA A 341 -3.22 1.93 11.47
N THR A 342 -3.49 0.71 11.02
CA THR A 342 -4.36 -0.26 11.70
C THR A 342 -3.66 -1.04 12.83
N ARG A 343 -3.06 -0.32 13.79
CA ARG A 343 -2.48 -0.87 15.04
C ARG A 343 -3.05 -0.19 16.27
N SER A 344 -3.04 -0.89 17.41
CA SER A 344 -3.63 -0.41 18.66
C SER A 344 -3.12 0.97 19.09
N TYR A 345 -1.81 1.23 19.00
CA TYR A 345 -1.21 2.50 19.38
C TYR A 345 -1.55 3.68 18.44
N TYR A 346 -2.26 3.43 17.34
CA TYR A 346 -2.82 4.47 16.46
C TYR A 346 -4.31 4.75 16.70
N LEU A 347 -5.01 4.06 17.62
CA LEU A 347 -6.46 4.22 17.85
C LEU A 347 -6.89 5.68 18.17
N CYS A 348 -5.99 6.45 18.79
CA CYS A 348 -6.23 7.87 19.11
C CYS A 348 -5.74 8.84 18.02
N ARG A 349 -5.24 8.35 16.88
CA ARG A 349 -4.59 9.17 15.86
C ARG A 349 -5.10 8.87 14.44
N SER A 350 -5.47 9.93 13.75
CA SER A 350 -5.95 9.91 12.37
C SER A 350 -4.82 10.22 11.36
N GLN A 351 -5.21 10.53 10.12
CA GLN A 351 -4.41 11.13 9.06
C GLN A 351 -5.28 12.07 8.19
N PRO A 352 -4.69 12.88 7.28
CA PRO A 352 -5.46 13.82 6.46
C PRO A 352 -6.65 13.16 5.72
N PRO A 353 -7.87 13.70 5.82
CA PRO A 353 -9.08 13.00 5.37
C PRO A 353 -9.36 13.16 3.87
N PHE A 354 -9.44 12.04 3.13
CA PHE A 354 -9.71 12.00 1.68
C PHE A 354 -10.90 11.10 1.26
N LEU A 355 -11.68 10.59 2.22
CA LEU A 355 -12.67 9.54 1.96
C LEU A 355 -13.73 9.92 0.92
N THR A 356 -14.22 11.17 0.94
CA THR A 356 -15.29 11.59 0.02
C THR A 356 -14.85 11.55 -1.44
N ASP A 357 -13.70 12.12 -1.75
CA ASP A 357 -13.17 12.13 -3.12
C ASP A 357 -12.76 10.73 -3.57
N MET A 358 -12.15 9.96 -2.65
CA MET A 358 -11.78 8.56 -2.89
C MET A 358 -13.00 7.70 -3.28
N ALA A 359 -14.08 7.78 -2.50
CA ALA A 359 -15.31 7.05 -2.75
C ALA A 359 -16.00 7.49 -4.05
N LEU A 360 -16.02 8.79 -4.35
CA LEU A 360 -16.58 9.31 -5.59
C LEU A 360 -15.83 8.82 -6.83
N ARG A 361 -14.50 8.79 -6.79
CA ARG A 361 -13.68 8.28 -7.90
C ARG A 361 -13.90 6.79 -8.16
N VAL A 362 -14.01 5.99 -7.09
CA VAL A 362 -14.36 4.58 -7.20
C VAL A 362 -15.78 4.44 -7.77
N TYR A 363 -16.74 5.17 -7.22
CA TYR A 363 -18.14 5.16 -7.66
C TYR A 363 -18.27 5.46 -9.16
N GLU A 364 -17.54 6.42 -9.71
CA GLU A 364 -17.58 6.72 -11.14
C GLU A 364 -17.17 5.54 -12.03
N LYS A 365 -16.24 4.69 -11.56
CA LYS A 365 -15.84 3.47 -12.25
C LYS A 365 -16.85 2.34 -12.08
N ILE A 366 -17.50 2.25 -10.92
CA ILE A 366 -18.43 1.14 -10.60
C ILE A 366 -19.91 1.48 -10.75
N LYS A 367 -20.31 2.68 -11.19
CA LYS A 367 -21.72 3.12 -11.25
C LYS A 367 -22.70 2.22 -12.04
N HIS A 368 -22.17 1.32 -12.85
CA HIS A 368 -22.92 0.33 -13.61
C HIS A 368 -23.20 -0.95 -12.80
N GLU A 369 -22.50 -1.17 -11.69
CA GLU A 369 -22.74 -2.25 -10.73
C GLU A 369 -24.03 -2.00 -9.94
N PRO A 370 -24.81 -3.05 -9.62
CA PRO A 370 -26.10 -2.91 -8.95
C PRO A 370 -26.00 -2.33 -7.53
N ASP A 371 -24.91 -2.61 -6.81
CA ASP A 371 -24.62 -2.18 -5.44
C ASP A 371 -23.86 -0.85 -5.36
N ALA A 372 -23.55 -0.21 -6.50
CA ALA A 372 -22.71 1.00 -6.53
C ALA A 372 -23.29 2.15 -5.69
N LYS A 373 -24.62 2.31 -5.70
CA LYS A 373 -25.28 3.35 -4.89
C LYS A 373 -25.20 3.06 -3.40
N ASP A 374 -25.26 1.80 -2.99
CA ASP A 374 -25.15 1.40 -1.59
C ASP A 374 -23.71 1.56 -1.09
N PHE A 375 -22.71 1.24 -1.93
CA PHE A 375 -21.31 1.57 -1.68
C PHE A 375 -21.11 3.06 -1.43
N LEU A 376 -21.62 3.91 -2.34
CA LEU A 376 -21.47 5.37 -2.20
C LEU A 376 -22.23 5.88 -0.97
N ARG A 377 -23.42 5.36 -0.70
CA ARG A 377 -24.23 5.71 0.48
C ARG A 377 -23.47 5.42 1.77
N THR A 378 -22.93 4.21 1.90
CA THR A 378 -22.16 3.78 3.07
C THR A 378 -20.93 4.66 3.27
N SER A 379 -20.20 4.94 2.18
CA SER A 379 -19.01 5.79 2.21
C SER A 379 -19.33 7.23 2.66
N LEU A 380 -20.46 7.79 2.20
CA LEU A 380 -20.90 9.11 2.62
C LEU A 380 -21.30 9.14 4.09
N LEU A 381 -22.06 8.15 4.56
CA LEU A 381 -22.46 8.07 5.97
C LEU A 381 -21.25 7.95 6.89
N ALA A 382 -20.25 7.16 6.51
CA ALA A 382 -18.98 7.09 7.21
C ALA A 382 -18.26 8.45 7.21
N ALA A 383 -18.14 9.11 6.05
CA ALA A 383 -17.50 10.43 5.97
C ALA A 383 -18.21 11.50 6.81
N MET A 384 -19.54 11.48 6.87
CA MET A 384 -20.34 12.40 7.70
C MET A 384 -20.13 12.13 9.20
N LYS A 385 -20.09 10.85 9.60
CA LYS A 385 -19.75 10.44 10.97
C LYS A 385 -18.34 10.91 11.33
N GLU A 386 -17.36 10.68 10.49
CA GLU A 386 -15.97 11.11 10.69
C GLU A 386 -15.87 12.63 10.81
N TYR A 387 -16.51 13.38 9.90
CA TYR A 387 -16.54 14.84 9.93
C TYR A 387 -17.04 15.36 11.29
N HIS A 388 -18.22 14.91 11.75
CA HIS A 388 -18.85 15.41 12.96
C HIS A 388 -18.29 14.88 14.28
N SER A 389 -17.70 13.68 14.29
CA SER A 389 -17.19 13.06 15.52
C SER A 389 -15.68 13.22 15.72
N VAL A 390 -14.95 13.61 14.66
CA VAL A 390 -13.49 13.71 14.71
C VAL A 390 -13.05 15.14 14.40
N TRP A 391 -13.39 15.65 13.22
CA TRP A 391 -12.75 16.84 12.68
C TRP A 391 -13.37 18.13 13.20
N VAL A 392 -14.70 18.24 13.16
CA VAL A 392 -15.44 19.37 13.75
C VAL A 392 -15.96 19.08 15.15
N ALA A 393 -15.24 18.22 15.88
CA ALA A 393 -15.46 17.93 17.30
C ALA A 393 -14.27 18.44 18.12
N GLU A 394 -14.51 18.78 19.38
CA GLU A 394 -13.42 19.01 20.33
C GLU A 394 -12.64 17.70 20.55
N PRO A 395 -11.30 17.77 20.71
CA PRO A 395 -10.48 18.98 20.82
C PRO A 395 -9.97 19.53 19.47
N ARG A 396 -10.25 18.90 18.33
CA ARG A 396 -9.74 19.34 17.01
C ARG A 396 -10.34 20.67 16.57
N LEU A 397 -11.65 20.84 16.77
CA LEU A 397 -12.35 22.09 16.55
C LEU A 397 -11.78 23.19 17.46
N ASP A 398 -11.48 24.35 16.88
CA ASP A 398 -11.28 25.59 17.63
C ASP A 398 -12.62 26.34 17.72
N PRO A 399 -13.22 26.49 18.92
CA PRO A 399 -14.53 27.13 19.06
C PRO A 399 -14.51 28.62 18.73
N VAL A 400 -13.35 29.27 18.71
CA VAL A 400 -13.23 30.71 18.41
C VAL A 400 -13.33 30.96 16.92
N THR A 401 -12.55 30.23 16.11
CA THR A 401 -12.51 30.43 14.66
C THR A 401 -13.51 29.54 13.91
N GLY A 402 -13.98 28.46 14.51
CA GLY A 402 -14.76 27.41 13.84
C GLY A 402 -13.92 26.52 12.91
N LEU A 403 -12.59 26.70 12.87
CA LEU A 403 -11.67 25.89 12.08
C LEU A 403 -11.16 24.69 12.87
N SER A 404 -10.67 23.68 12.15
CA SER A 404 -10.15 22.45 12.75
C SER A 404 -8.63 22.41 12.75
N ARG A 405 -8.07 21.68 13.71
CA ARG A 405 -6.64 21.47 13.93
C ARG A 405 -6.35 19.98 14.01
N TYR A 406 -5.13 19.58 13.67
CA TYR A 406 -4.64 18.26 14.04
C TYR A 406 -4.37 18.26 15.54
N ARG A 407 -5.26 17.66 16.33
CA ARG A 407 -5.18 17.67 17.81
C ARG A 407 -5.68 16.33 18.37
N PRO A 408 -4.89 15.26 18.23
CA PRO A 408 -5.27 13.92 18.69
C PRO A 408 -5.26 13.81 20.22
N GLU A 409 -6.16 12.99 20.76
CA GLU A 409 -6.40 12.86 22.20
C GLU A 409 -5.42 11.92 22.92
N GLY A 410 -4.49 11.29 22.20
CA GLY A 410 -3.56 10.30 22.75
C GLY A 410 -2.79 10.82 23.97
N LYS A 411 -2.40 9.91 24.87
CA LYS A 411 -1.71 10.21 26.13
C LYS A 411 -0.39 9.45 26.25
N GLY A 412 0.53 9.99 27.05
CA GLY A 412 1.83 9.39 27.33
C GLY A 412 2.84 9.55 26.19
N VAL A 413 3.94 8.82 26.30
CA VAL A 413 5.01 8.75 25.28
C VAL A 413 4.56 7.79 24.16
N PRO A 414 4.63 8.19 22.88
CA PRO A 414 4.34 7.30 21.75
C PRO A 414 5.21 6.03 21.78
N PRO A 415 4.62 4.82 21.82
CA PRO A 415 5.38 3.57 21.96
C PRO A 415 6.05 3.09 20.65
N GLU A 416 5.65 3.64 19.50
CA GLU A 416 6.05 3.13 18.19
C GLU A 416 7.37 3.70 17.66
N THR A 417 7.93 4.70 18.35
CA THR A 417 9.21 5.31 17.99
C THR A 417 10.38 4.46 18.44
N GLU A 418 11.56 4.70 17.86
CA GLU A 418 12.80 4.10 18.34
C GLU A 418 13.02 4.44 19.84
N ALA A 419 13.63 3.51 20.57
CA ALA A 419 13.76 3.62 22.03
C ALA A 419 14.54 4.86 22.48
N ASP A 420 15.47 5.34 21.65
CA ASP A 420 16.30 6.51 21.93
C ASP A 420 15.68 7.84 21.45
N HIS A 421 14.58 7.78 20.69
CA HIS A 421 14.03 8.94 19.99
C HIS A 421 13.70 10.12 20.91
N PHE A 422 13.10 9.84 22.07
CA PHE A 422 12.69 10.87 23.04
C PHE A 422 13.65 11.03 24.23
N VAL A 423 14.79 10.34 24.25
CA VAL A 423 15.74 10.38 25.38
C VAL A 423 16.16 11.82 25.70
N HIS A 424 16.58 12.56 24.67
CA HIS A 424 17.01 13.96 24.82
C HIS A 424 15.91 14.92 25.33
N VAL A 425 14.63 14.58 25.13
CA VAL A 425 13.49 15.37 25.64
C VAL A 425 13.17 15.00 27.08
N LEU A 426 13.26 13.71 27.42
CA LEU A 426 12.83 13.15 28.70
C LEU A 426 13.92 13.22 29.78
N GLU A 427 15.20 13.16 29.43
CA GLU A 427 16.33 13.18 30.37
C GLU A 427 16.32 14.37 31.35
N PRO A 428 16.07 15.63 30.92
CA PRO A 428 15.98 16.76 31.84
C PRO A 428 14.87 16.60 32.88
N TYR A 429 13.74 16.00 32.49
CA TYR A 429 12.63 15.73 33.40
C TYR A 429 12.93 14.55 34.33
N ALA A 430 13.55 13.49 33.82
CA ALA A 430 14.00 12.37 34.65
C ALA A 430 14.97 12.83 35.75
N ALA A 431 15.96 13.67 35.39
CA ALA A 431 16.89 14.26 36.33
C ALA A 431 16.21 15.17 37.36
N LYS A 432 15.22 15.98 36.94
CA LYS A 432 14.39 16.81 37.83
C LYS A 432 13.67 16.00 38.91
N HIS A 433 13.23 14.78 38.58
CA HIS A 433 12.54 13.87 39.51
C HIS A 433 13.48 12.88 40.23
N GLY A 434 14.78 12.94 39.96
CA GLY A 434 15.76 12.02 40.54
C GLY A 434 15.55 10.55 40.12
N MET A 435 14.96 10.33 38.95
CA MET A 435 14.67 9.00 38.39
C MET A 435 15.62 8.67 37.24
N THR A 436 15.82 7.38 36.95
CA THR A 436 16.38 6.98 35.66
C THR A 436 15.38 7.26 34.53
N TRP A 437 15.86 7.30 33.28
CA TRP A 437 15.01 7.53 32.11
C TRP A 437 13.85 6.51 32.01
N GLN A 438 14.13 5.22 32.23
CA GLN A 438 13.13 4.15 32.16
C GLN A 438 12.06 4.27 33.25
N GLU A 439 12.49 4.58 34.48
CA GLU A 439 11.58 4.79 35.61
C GLU A 439 10.69 6.02 35.37
N PHE A 440 11.26 7.10 34.84
CA PHE A 440 10.52 8.31 34.52
C PHE A 440 9.46 8.06 33.45
N VAL A 441 9.80 7.38 32.34
CA VAL A 441 8.83 7.04 31.28
C VAL A 441 7.66 6.23 31.85
N LYS A 442 7.96 5.24 32.71
CA LYS A 442 6.93 4.43 33.36
C LYS A 442 6.05 5.27 34.27
N ALA A 443 6.63 6.11 35.13
CA ALA A 443 5.90 6.97 36.06
C ALA A 443 5.05 8.02 35.32
N TYR A 444 5.58 8.61 34.25
CA TYR A 444 4.86 9.55 33.38
C TYR A 444 3.69 8.89 32.67
N ASN A 445 3.90 7.72 32.06
CA ASN A 445 2.83 6.96 31.41
C ASN A 445 1.78 6.46 32.41
N ALA A 446 2.15 6.20 33.67
CA ALA A 446 1.21 5.84 34.74
C ALA A 446 0.43 7.04 35.31
N GLU A 447 0.76 8.28 34.91
CA GLU A 447 0.28 9.54 35.51
C GLU A 447 0.68 9.75 36.99
N ASP A 448 1.68 9.00 37.48
CA ASP A 448 2.27 9.19 38.81
C ASP A 448 3.08 10.51 38.86
N VAL A 449 3.63 10.92 37.71
CA VAL A 449 4.31 12.21 37.50
C VAL A 449 3.52 13.04 36.50
N LYS A 450 3.34 14.33 36.79
CA LYS A 450 2.62 15.28 35.93
C LYS A 450 3.55 16.42 35.51
N GLU A 451 3.74 16.56 34.21
CA GLU A 451 4.57 17.59 33.60
C GLU A 451 3.81 18.23 32.44
N PRO A 452 3.04 19.33 32.68
CA PRO A 452 2.18 19.94 31.66
C PRO A 452 2.93 20.40 30.40
N GLU A 453 4.18 20.85 30.53
CA GLU A 453 5.03 21.22 29.38
C GLU A 453 5.37 20.01 28.50
N LEU A 454 5.55 18.84 29.13
CA LEU A 454 5.80 17.58 28.44
C LEU A 454 4.52 17.03 27.79
N ASP A 455 3.37 17.19 28.47
CA ASP A 455 2.06 16.88 27.89
C ASP A 455 1.80 17.69 26.62
N GLU A 456 2.12 18.99 26.65
CA GLU A 456 2.02 19.89 25.49
C GLU A 456 2.99 19.48 24.37
N TYR A 457 4.25 19.16 24.70
CA TYR A 457 5.21 18.66 23.73
C TYR A 457 4.69 17.43 22.99
N PHE A 458 4.22 16.41 23.72
CA PHE A 458 3.72 15.18 23.10
C PHE A 458 2.38 15.36 22.37
N MET A 459 1.55 16.33 22.77
CA MET A 459 0.37 16.73 22.01
C MET A 459 0.79 17.26 20.63
N HIS A 460 1.84 18.11 20.58
CA HIS A 460 2.38 18.61 19.32
C HIS A 460 3.04 17.51 18.48
N ASP A 461 3.84 16.61 19.06
CA ASP A 461 4.42 15.45 18.34
C ASP A 461 3.33 14.59 17.67
N ARG A 462 2.29 14.22 18.43
CA ARG A 462 1.18 13.42 17.88
C ARG A 462 0.42 14.17 16.79
N ALA A 463 0.24 15.48 16.93
CA ALA A 463 -0.39 16.31 15.91
C ALA A 463 0.42 16.36 14.61
N VAL A 464 1.75 16.46 14.70
CA VAL A 464 2.65 16.40 13.53
C VAL A 464 2.46 15.07 12.79
N ARG A 465 2.42 13.94 13.51
CA ARG A 465 2.16 12.61 12.94
C ARG A 465 0.76 12.46 12.35
N GLU A 466 -0.27 13.07 12.98
CA GLU A 466 -1.63 13.10 12.44
C GLU A 466 -1.73 13.94 11.16
N SER A 467 -0.89 14.96 10.99
CA SER A 467 -0.84 15.74 9.76
C SER A 467 -0.17 15.03 8.58
N GLY A 468 0.54 13.92 8.82
CA GLY A 468 1.35 13.20 7.83
C GLY A 468 2.64 13.92 7.39
N HIS A 469 3.07 14.95 8.12
CA HIS A 469 4.25 15.77 7.81
C HIS A 469 5.29 15.69 8.95
N ASP A 470 5.47 14.49 9.49
CA ASP A 470 6.46 14.14 10.50
C ASP A 470 7.85 13.92 9.87
N THR A 471 8.82 14.82 10.03
CA THR A 471 8.80 16.11 10.75
C THR A 471 9.03 17.30 9.84
N SER A 472 8.48 18.46 10.22
CA SER A 472 8.64 19.72 9.48
C SER A 472 8.73 20.90 10.43
N TYR A 473 9.69 21.80 10.21
CA TYR A 473 9.84 23.04 11.01
C TYR A 473 8.58 23.92 11.04
N ARG A 474 7.68 23.77 10.06
CA ARG A 474 6.38 24.44 10.04
C ARG A 474 5.49 24.02 11.23
N LEU A 475 5.66 22.79 11.73
CA LEU A 475 4.73 22.12 12.63
C LEU A 475 5.34 21.73 13.98
N GLU A 476 6.67 21.57 14.06
CA GLU A 476 7.36 21.22 15.31
C GLU A 476 6.97 22.14 16.47
N LYS A 477 6.54 21.54 17.60
CA LYS A 477 6.12 22.22 18.84
C LYS A 477 4.94 23.18 18.74
N VAL A 478 4.32 23.31 17.56
CA VAL A 478 3.21 24.26 17.33
C VAL A 478 1.98 23.63 16.66
N CYS A 479 2.11 22.46 16.04
CA CYS A 479 1.10 21.81 15.19
C CYS A 479 -0.32 21.78 15.79
N ALA A 480 -0.47 21.27 17.03
CA ALA A 480 -1.75 21.14 17.71
C ALA A 480 -2.53 22.44 17.94
N ASN A 481 -1.89 23.59 17.76
CA ASN A 481 -2.49 24.91 17.88
C ASN A 481 -2.73 25.58 16.52
N LEU A 482 -2.29 24.96 15.42
CA LEU A 482 -2.42 25.51 14.06
C LEU A 482 -3.67 24.98 13.36
N ALA A 483 -4.57 25.90 12.98
CA ALA A 483 -5.61 25.62 12.00
C ALA A 483 -4.97 25.61 10.60
N THR A 484 -4.44 24.47 10.17
CA THR A 484 -3.66 24.37 8.94
C THR A 484 -4.53 24.54 7.70
N ILE A 485 -3.98 25.16 6.65
CA ILE A 485 -4.65 25.21 5.35
C ILE A 485 -4.88 23.80 4.79
N ASP A 486 -3.98 22.87 5.11
CA ASP A 486 -4.02 21.46 4.73
C ASP A 486 -5.35 20.82 5.16
N LEU A 487 -5.63 20.77 6.47
CA LEU A 487 -6.83 20.11 7.01
C LEU A 487 -8.10 20.84 6.56
N ASN A 488 -8.15 22.16 6.72
CA ASN A 488 -9.37 22.92 6.47
C ASN A 488 -9.76 22.93 4.99
N SER A 489 -8.80 22.81 4.06
CA SER A 489 -9.10 22.59 2.64
C SER A 489 -9.76 21.23 2.38
N LEU A 490 -9.32 20.18 3.08
CA LEU A 490 -9.91 18.84 2.97
C LEU A 490 -11.31 18.77 3.60
N LEU A 491 -11.54 19.49 4.69
CA LEU A 491 -12.88 19.60 5.28
C LEU A 491 -13.86 20.35 4.38
N PHE A 492 -13.42 21.45 3.76
CA PHE A 492 -14.20 22.13 2.72
C PHE A 492 -14.56 21.18 1.56
N LYS A 493 -13.62 20.30 1.18
CA LYS A 493 -13.86 19.27 0.16
C LYS A 493 -14.90 18.24 0.62
N TYR A 494 -14.82 17.77 1.86
CA TYR A 494 -15.84 16.89 2.46
C TYR A 494 -17.24 17.53 2.39
N GLU A 495 -17.38 18.77 2.87
CA GLU A 495 -18.65 19.50 2.88
C GLU A 495 -19.24 19.61 1.47
N THR A 496 -18.40 20.03 0.52
CA THR A 496 -18.80 20.21 -0.88
C THR A 496 -19.21 18.90 -1.53
N ASP A 497 -18.44 17.83 -1.31
CA ASP A 497 -18.72 16.50 -1.88
C ASP A 497 -19.99 15.89 -1.31
N ILE A 498 -20.17 15.95 0.01
CA ILE A 498 -21.36 15.43 0.70
C ILE A 498 -22.60 16.16 0.19
N GLY A 499 -22.57 17.51 0.20
CA GLY A 499 -23.70 18.31 -0.26
C GLY A 499 -24.08 18.05 -1.72
N ARG A 500 -23.10 18.03 -2.63
CA ARG A 500 -23.34 17.74 -4.05
C ARG A 500 -23.88 16.34 -4.29
N THR A 501 -23.36 15.36 -3.56
CA THR A 501 -23.74 13.96 -3.75
C THR A 501 -25.15 13.69 -3.21
N ILE A 502 -25.51 14.24 -2.04
CA ILE A 502 -26.88 14.17 -1.51
C ILE A 502 -27.87 14.72 -2.54
N ARG A 503 -27.58 15.90 -3.12
CA ARG A 503 -28.43 16.52 -4.14
C ARG A 503 -28.54 15.69 -5.42
N ASN A 504 -27.40 15.32 -6.00
CA ASN A 504 -27.36 14.80 -7.38
C ASN A 504 -27.61 13.29 -7.46
N VAL A 505 -27.26 12.53 -6.42
CA VAL A 505 -27.36 11.07 -6.43
C VAL A 505 -28.52 10.57 -5.56
N PHE A 506 -28.76 11.21 -4.42
CA PHE A 506 -29.78 10.80 -3.44
C PHE A 506 -31.04 11.67 -3.45
N GLY A 507 -31.23 12.52 -4.47
CA GLY A 507 -32.45 13.32 -4.62
C GLY A 507 -32.70 14.29 -3.46
N ASP A 508 -31.61 14.82 -2.91
CA ASP A 508 -31.57 15.74 -1.77
C ASP A 508 -32.05 15.15 -0.42
N LYS A 509 -32.12 13.81 -0.31
CA LYS A 509 -32.60 13.11 0.88
C LYS A 509 -31.73 11.89 1.20
N LEU A 510 -30.95 11.99 2.28
CA LEU A 510 -30.17 10.87 2.80
C LEU A 510 -30.59 10.57 4.25
N VAL A 511 -31.16 9.38 4.48
CA VAL A 511 -31.58 8.94 5.83
C VAL A 511 -30.37 8.44 6.61
N ILE A 512 -30.22 8.92 7.84
CA ILE A 512 -29.13 8.56 8.77
C ILE A 512 -29.50 7.31 9.58
N PRO A 513 -28.76 6.20 9.42
CA PRO A 513 -28.91 5.01 10.27
C PRO A 513 -28.41 5.26 11.70
N ALA A 514 -28.79 4.39 12.64
CA ALA A 514 -28.47 4.56 14.05
C ALA A 514 -26.96 4.47 14.33
N GLU A 515 -26.27 3.57 13.63
CA GLU A 515 -24.83 3.30 13.72
C GLU A 515 -23.95 4.48 13.22
N PHE A 516 -24.53 5.40 12.44
CA PHE A 516 -23.90 6.63 11.95
C PHE A 516 -24.40 7.89 12.65
N ALA A 517 -25.33 7.79 13.61
CA ALA A 517 -25.81 8.94 14.35
C ALA A 517 -24.74 9.44 15.33
N VAL A 518 -24.31 10.70 15.15
CA VAL A 518 -23.32 11.36 16.01
C VAL A 518 -23.44 12.88 15.90
N GLY A 519 -23.24 13.58 17.02
CA GLY A 519 -23.33 15.05 17.07
C GLY A 519 -24.69 15.54 16.54
N PRO A 520 -24.72 16.34 15.45
CA PRO A 520 -25.97 16.83 14.86
C PRO A 520 -26.71 15.77 14.01
N LEU A 521 -26.08 14.64 13.67
CA LEU A 521 -26.70 13.57 12.91
C LEU A 521 -27.55 12.71 13.85
N THR A 522 -28.87 12.70 13.63
CA THR A 522 -29.81 11.93 14.47
C THR A 522 -30.35 10.71 13.73
N ALA A 523 -30.50 9.60 14.44
CA ALA A 523 -31.00 8.35 13.85
C ALA A 523 -32.40 8.56 13.25
N GLY A 524 -32.57 8.16 11.98
CA GLY A 524 -33.82 8.33 11.22
C GLY A 524 -34.03 9.73 10.63
N SER A 525 -33.18 10.72 10.93
CA SER A 525 -33.31 12.04 10.30
C SER A 525 -32.87 12.03 8.84
N VAL A 526 -33.42 12.98 8.07
CA VAL A 526 -33.04 13.20 6.68
C VAL A 526 -32.03 14.33 6.59
N GLU A 527 -30.89 14.02 5.99
CA GLU A 527 -29.86 14.97 5.61
C GLU A 527 -30.09 15.46 4.18
N SER A 528 -29.96 16.77 4.00
CA SER A 528 -30.14 17.46 2.72
C SER A 528 -28.89 18.26 2.37
N SER A 529 -28.71 18.57 1.09
CA SER A 529 -27.54 19.30 0.60
C SER A 529 -27.42 20.71 1.19
N ALA A 530 -28.53 21.33 1.61
CA ALA A 530 -28.54 22.67 2.20
C ALA A 530 -27.75 22.76 3.51
N LYS A 531 -27.70 21.67 4.29
CA LYS A 531 -26.92 21.61 5.54
C LYS A 531 -25.40 21.62 5.30
N TRP A 532 -24.97 21.23 4.10
CA TRP A 532 -23.56 21.07 3.72
C TRP A 532 -23.08 22.15 2.74
N SER A 533 -23.98 22.94 2.16
CA SER A 533 -23.64 23.95 1.14
C SER A 533 -23.06 25.25 1.71
N GLY A 534 -22.66 25.28 2.99
CA GLY A 534 -22.24 26.50 3.67
C GLY A 534 -23.33 27.57 3.74
N ALA A 535 -24.61 27.21 3.57
CA ALA A 535 -25.72 28.16 3.60
C ALA A 535 -25.81 28.82 4.99
N SER A 536 -25.46 28.10 6.05
CA SER A 536 -25.29 28.63 7.40
C SER A 536 -24.16 29.66 7.48
N TYR A 537 -23.00 29.41 6.87
CA TYR A 537 -21.89 30.37 6.82
C TYR A 537 -22.28 31.63 6.05
N VAL A 538 -22.89 31.48 4.87
CA VAL A 538 -23.40 32.64 4.10
C VAL A 538 -24.50 33.36 4.86
N ASP A 539 -25.42 32.65 5.52
CA ASP A 539 -26.47 33.25 6.34
C ASP A 539 -25.90 33.95 7.58
N GLU A 540 -24.83 33.44 8.20
CA GLU A 540 -24.15 34.09 9.33
C GLU A 540 -23.32 35.29 8.89
N LEU A 541 -22.64 35.21 7.74
CA LEU A 541 -21.91 36.32 7.13
C LEU A 541 -22.90 37.41 6.69
N LEU A 542 -24.04 37.02 6.12
CA LEU A 542 -25.15 37.93 5.82
C LEU A 542 -25.75 38.50 7.11
N LYS A 543 -25.94 37.73 8.19
CA LYS A 543 -26.40 38.25 9.49
C LYS A 543 -25.40 39.24 10.09
N MET A 544 -24.11 38.97 9.98
CA MET A 544 -23.03 39.84 10.45
C MET A 544 -23.00 41.15 9.66
N VAL A 545 -23.14 41.09 8.33
CA VAL A 545 -23.14 42.27 7.45
C VAL A 545 -24.48 43.04 7.52
N SER A 546 -25.61 42.36 7.72
CA SER A 546 -26.94 42.97 7.77
C SER A 546 -27.38 43.45 9.16
N GLY A 547 -26.57 43.25 10.20
CA GLY A 547 -26.95 43.61 11.57
C GLY A 547 -28.10 42.76 12.13
N GLY A 548 -28.32 41.55 11.58
CA GLY A 548 -29.17 40.54 12.17
C GLY A 548 -30.58 40.37 11.61
N ILE A 549 -30.79 40.34 10.27
CA ILE A 549 -31.93 39.63 9.65
C ILE A 549 -31.48 39.05 8.29
N SER A 550 -31.28 37.73 8.19
CA SER A 550 -31.15 37.08 6.87
C SER A 550 -32.53 36.96 6.20
N SER A 551 -32.57 36.97 4.87
CA SER A 551 -33.79 36.90 4.05
C SER A 551 -34.70 35.69 4.37
N THR A 552 -34.14 34.60 4.89
CA THR A 552 -34.89 33.43 5.38
C THR A 552 -35.72 33.73 6.64
N ALA A 553 -35.30 34.65 7.49
CA ALA A 553 -36.07 35.06 8.68
C ALA A 553 -37.28 35.94 8.34
N ALA A 554 -37.23 36.68 7.22
CA ALA A 554 -38.35 37.52 6.77
C ALA A 554 -39.54 36.70 6.23
N MET A 555 -39.27 35.50 5.68
CA MET A 555 -40.31 34.63 5.11
C MET A 555 -41.12 33.87 6.18
N GLY A 556 -40.70 33.88 7.45
CA GLY A 556 -41.37 33.17 8.55
C GLY A 556 -42.48 33.96 9.26
N LYS A 557 -42.64 35.26 8.99
CA LYS A 557 -43.68 36.10 9.61
C LYS A 557 -44.48 36.88 8.56
N GLY A 558 -45.55 36.25 8.08
CA GLY A 558 -46.78 36.98 7.70
C GLY A 558 -46.73 37.81 6.42
N VAL A 559 -46.12 37.31 5.34
CA VAL A 559 -46.33 37.89 4.01
C VAL A 559 -47.48 37.12 3.35
N THR A 560 -48.67 37.74 3.28
CA THR A 560 -49.77 37.25 2.42
C THR A 560 -49.67 37.87 1.04
N GLU A 561 -50.14 37.14 0.01
CA GLU A 561 -50.05 37.48 -1.42
C GLU A 561 -50.70 38.82 -1.82
N ASP A 562 -51.41 39.51 -0.91
CA ASP A 562 -52.10 40.79 -1.16
C ASP A 562 -51.15 41.98 -1.40
N GLN A 563 -49.83 41.80 -1.30
CA GLN A 563 -48.84 42.88 -1.53
C GLN A 563 -48.38 43.01 -2.99
N PHE A 564 -48.88 42.16 -3.90
CA PHE A 564 -48.58 42.25 -5.33
C PHE A 564 -49.85 42.52 -6.14
N HIS A 565 -50.36 43.75 -6.06
CA HIS A 565 -51.27 44.33 -7.05
C HIS A 565 -50.84 45.74 -7.44
#